data_AF-A0A2A4SRK1-F1
#
_entry.id   AF-A0A2A4SRK1-F1
#
_cell.length_a   1.000
_cell.length_b   1.000
_cell.length_c   1.000
_cell.angle_alpha   90.00
_cell.angle_beta   90.00
_cell.angle_gamma   90.00
#
_symmetry.space_group_name_H-M   'P 1'
#
loop_
_entity.id
_entity.type
_entity.pdbx_description
1 polymer ?
#
loop_
_entity_poly.entity_id
_entity_poly.type
_entity_poly.pdbx_seq_one_letter_code
_entity_poly.pdbx_strand_id
1 'polypeptide(L)'
;MKLCPINCQLITTNCQPKMLQQRNLLWIFGILSVFAIAFSIWVGGKDRRALDAMNSQGVNQEAWVTQLEQAVEEKPESSLLKYNLANLYHHQKKYQDAQNLLQEVLNSKDLDQKLAENSLFNLGNNLYRQAEKEKELQKSLPLLRESLVYYKDLLDRQQREERFSSKKTENPTDQQLNYILVRQRIKILMDLLKQQKKEATQQKNIYQLLIEVKKKEEEIRQELQTLAQQGSSQQREQLRNRLLTKRRENRETIQVLRKKILEQMQTPVAPPKAKGLSPNKLI
;
A
#
# COMPACT_ATOMS: atom_id res chain seq x y z
N MET A 1 -34.86 85.05 57.91
CA MET A 1 -34.12 85.16 56.63
C MET A 1 -33.74 83.73 56.24
N LYS A 2 -34.55 82.94 55.51
CA LYS A 2 -34.90 82.94 54.08
C LYS A 2 -33.71 83.25 53.16
N LEU A 3 -33.30 82.22 52.42
CA LEU A 3 -32.68 82.11 51.07
C LEU A 3 -31.84 80.82 51.06
N CYS A 4 -31.76 79.93 50.07
CA CYS A 4 -32.53 79.51 48.89
C CYS A 4 -31.76 78.25 48.40
N PRO A 5 -32.40 77.21 47.83
CA PRO A 5 -31.70 75.97 47.44
C PRO A 5 -31.14 76.07 46.01
N ILE A 6 -29.88 75.65 45.80
CA ILE A 6 -29.28 75.53 44.46
C ILE A 6 -29.48 74.10 43.95
N ASN A 7 -30.16 74.06 42.82
CA ASN A 7 -30.54 72.94 41.97
C ASN A 7 -29.32 72.54 41.12
N CYS A 8 -28.79 71.32 41.27
CA CYS A 8 -27.74 70.79 40.41
C CYS A 8 -28.36 69.84 39.38
N GLN A 9 -28.56 70.35 38.17
CA GLN A 9 -28.92 69.55 36.99
C GLN A 9 -27.68 68.77 36.51
N LEU A 10 -27.82 67.44 36.46
CA LEU A 10 -26.89 66.52 35.84
C LEU A 10 -26.93 66.69 34.32
N ILE A 11 -25.87 67.26 33.74
CA ILE A 11 -25.59 67.23 32.31
C ILE A 11 -24.89 65.90 32.01
N THR A 12 -25.57 65.01 31.28
CA THR A 12 -25.01 63.79 30.73
C THR A 12 -24.22 64.11 29.46
N THR A 13 -22.90 64.28 29.57
CA THR A 13 -22.03 64.32 28.39
C THR A 13 -21.80 62.91 27.88
N ASN A 14 -22.30 62.69 26.67
CA ASN A 14 -22.21 61.50 25.83
C ASN A 14 -20.74 61.29 25.39
N CYS A 15 -20.05 60.28 25.95
CA CYS A 15 -18.72 59.85 25.52
C CYS A 15 -18.83 58.48 24.84
N GLN A 16 -18.91 58.47 23.51
CA GLN A 16 -18.67 57.27 22.71
C GLN A 16 -17.16 57.03 22.57
N PRO A 17 -16.60 55.87 22.97
CA PRO A 17 -15.27 55.49 22.58
C PRO A 17 -15.27 54.98 21.12
N LYS A 18 -14.44 55.60 20.28
CA LYS A 18 -14.11 55.17 18.92
C LYS A 18 -13.50 53.77 18.95
N MET A 19 -14.29 52.74 18.62
CA MET A 19 -13.78 51.42 18.26
C MET A 19 -13.47 51.36 16.76
N LEU A 20 -12.23 51.70 16.40
CA LEU A 20 -11.77 51.58 15.01
C LEU A 20 -10.26 51.35 14.93
N GLN A 21 -9.73 50.29 15.56
CA GLN A 21 -8.39 49.78 15.23
C GLN A 21 -8.02 48.40 15.80
N GLN A 22 -8.93 47.41 15.83
CA GLN A 22 -8.57 46.04 16.29
C GLN A 22 -8.70 44.92 15.22
N ARG A 23 -9.20 45.20 14.01
CA ARG A 23 -9.36 44.14 12.99
C ARG A 23 -8.10 43.79 12.20
N ASN A 24 -7.06 44.63 12.21
CA ASN A 24 -5.84 44.40 11.40
C ASN A 24 -4.69 43.71 12.16
N LEU A 25 -4.72 43.66 13.49
CA LEU A 25 -3.65 43.01 14.27
C LEU A 25 -3.81 41.47 14.32
N LEU A 26 -5.03 40.95 14.30
CA LEU A 26 -5.29 39.49 14.30
C LEU A 26 -4.83 38.80 13.00
N TRP A 27 -4.85 39.48 11.86
CA TRP A 27 -4.34 38.95 10.59
C TRP A 27 -2.81 38.89 10.54
N ILE A 28 -2.11 39.84 11.17
CA ILE A 28 -0.65 39.90 11.17
C ILE A 28 -0.04 38.79 12.06
N PHE A 29 -0.68 38.45 13.18
CA PHE A 29 -0.24 37.32 14.03
C PHE A 29 -0.53 35.94 13.41
N GLY A 30 -1.58 35.80 12.59
CA GLY A 30 -1.87 34.55 11.86
C GLY A 30 -0.85 34.24 10.75
N ILE A 31 -0.31 35.26 10.09
CA ILE A 31 0.68 35.09 9.01
C ILE A 31 2.09 34.85 9.57
N LEU A 32 2.46 35.51 10.68
CA LEU A 32 3.77 35.33 11.32
C LEU A 32 3.97 33.92 11.91
N SER A 33 2.91 33.22 12.34
CA SER A 33 3.02 31.84 12.84
C SER A 33 3.26 30.82 11.73
N VAL A 34 2.68 31.02 10.54
CA VAL A 34 2.94 30.21 9.34
C VAL A 34 4.40 30.36 8.88
N PHE A 35 4.94 31.58 8.93
CA PHE A 35 6.35 31.84 8.59
C PHE A 35 7.34 31.21 9.59
N ALA A 36 7.06 31.21 10.88
CA ALA A 36 7.94 30.58 11.88
C ALA A 36 8.01 29.04 11.73
N ILE A 37 6.90 28.41 11.33
CA ILE A 37 6.87 26.96 11.10
C ILE A 37 7.45 26.61 9.73
N ALA A 38 7.20 27.41 8.69
CA ALA A 38 7.86 27.28 7.38
C ALA A 38 9.39 27.51 7.48
N PHE A 39 9.84 28.43 8.33
CA PHE A 39 11.28 28.65 8.59
C PHE A 39 11.93 27.46 9.29
N SER A 40 11.19 26.77 10.16
CA SER A 40 11.66 25.53 10.79
C SER A 40 11.77 24.36 9.80
N ILE A 41 10.99 24.39 8.70
CA ILE A 41 11.09 23.45 7.57
C ILE A 41 12.28 23.82 6.65
N TRP A 42 12.64 25.11 6.58
CA TRP A 42 13.75 25.62 5.76
C TRP A 42 15.14 25.26 6.32
N VAL A 43 15.28 25.11 7.64
CA VAL A 43 16.56 24.72 8.27
C VAL A 43 16.70 23.19 8.37
N GLY A 44 17.04 22.58 7.23
CA GLY A 44 17.82 21.34 7.11
C GLY A 44 17.59 20.21 8.13
N GLY A 45 16.78 19.21 7.74
CA GLY A 45 16.98 17.82 8.17
C GLY A 45 16.14 17.35 9.36
N LYS A 46 14.89 16.98 9.07
CA LYS A 46 14.19 15.73 9.48
C LYS A 46 12.68 15.98 9.41
N ASP A 47 12.06 15.53 8.33
CA ASP A 47 10.62 15.54 8.10
C ASP A 47 9.83 14.93 9.28
N ARG A 48 10.43 13.96 9.98
CA ARG A 48 9.87 13.34 11.18
C ARG A 48 9.78 14.31 12.36
N ARG A 49 10.77 15.19 12.58
CA ARG A 49 10.76 16.12 13.73
C ARG A 49 9.77 17.26 13.56
N ALA A 50 9.56 17.76 12.34
CA ALA A 50 8.57 18.80 12.10
C ALA A 50 7.15 18.26 12.31
N LEU A 51 6.87 17.05 11.84
CA LEU A 51 5.59 16.38 12.08
C LEU A 51 5.41 15.92 13.53
N ASP A 52 6.44 15.38 14.18
CA ASP A 52 6.41 15.05 15.61
C ASP A 52 6.26 16.32 16.46
N ALA A 53 6.80 17.46 16.01
CA ALA A 53 6.55 18.78 16.58
C ALA A 53 5.09 19.22 16.37
N MET A 54 4.48 18.96 15.21
CA MET A 54 3.05 19.23 14.96
C MET A 54 2.14 18.39 15.87
N ASN A 55 2.44 17.08 15.99
CA ASN A 55 1.70 16.16 16.86
C ASN A 55 1.86 16.51 18.34
N SER A 56 3.04 16.97 18.76
CA SER A 56 3.30 17.39 20.15
C SER A 56 2.77 18.78 20.49
N GLN A 57 2.54 19.65 19.49
CA GLN A 57 1.88 20.95 19.66
C GLN A 57 0.35 20.87 19.68
N GLY A 58 -0.25 19.69 19.58
CA GLY A 58 -1.71 19.52 19.59
C GLY A 58 -2.42 20.13 18.38
N VAL A 59 -1.67 20.40 17.30
CA VAL A 59 -2.23 20.97 16.08
C VAL A 59 -3.03 19.89 15.36
N ASN A 60 -4.32 20.17 15.10
CA ASN A 60 -5.18 19.25 14.36
C ASN A 60 -4.63 19.06 12.94
N GLN A 61 -4.25 17.82 12.60
CA GLN A 61 -3.73 17.44 11.28
C GLN A 61 -4.70 17.84 10.14
N GLU A 62 -6.01 17.82 10.40
CA GLU A 62 -7.02 18.23 9.43
C GLU A 62 -6.94 19.74 9.12
N ALA A 63 -6.76 20.57 10.14
CA ALA A 63 -6.63 22.02 9.95
C ALA A 63 -5.39 22.38 9.12
N TRP A 64 -4.30 21.63 9.27
CA TRP A 64 -3.09 21.80 8.46
C TRP A 64 -3.28 21.39 7.01
N VAL A 65 -4.00 20.29 6.76
CA VAL A 65 -4.37 19.89 5.41
C VAL A 65 -5.21 20.97 4.75
N THR A 66 -6.25 21.50 5.42
CA THR A 66 -7.07 22.58 4.86
C THR A 66 -6.24 23.82 4.52
N GLN A 67 -5.31 24.22 5.38
CA GLN A 67 -4.45 25.38 5.12
C GLN A 67 -3.50 25.14 3.94
N LEU A 68 -2.92 23.94 3.82
CA LEU A 68 -2.05 23.62 2.68
C LEU A 68 -2.84 23.45 1.38
N GLU A 69 -4.06 22.90 1.42
CA GLU A 69 -4.96 22.85 0.26
C GLU A 69 -5.25 24.26 -0.26
N GLN A 70 -5.63 25.19 0.64
CA GLN A 70 -5.83 26.61 0.29
C GLN A 70 -4.55 27.26 -0.27
N ALA A 71 -3.40 27.01 0.35
CA ALA A 71 -2.14 27.57 -0.13
C ALA A 71 -1.75 27.03 -1.53
N VAL A 72 -2.05 25.75 -1.82
CA VAL A 72 -1.85 25.16 -3.15
C VAL A 72 -2.85 25.75 -4.17
N GLU A 73 -4.09 26.05 -3.78
CA GLU A 73 -5.04 26.75 -4.65
C GLU A 73 -4.60 28.17 -4.99
N GLU A 74 -4.04 28.90 -4.01
CA GLU A 74 -3.51 30.25 -4.21
C GLU A 74 -2.22 30.27 -5.06
N LYS A 75 -1.39 29.22 -4.95
CA LYS A 75 -0.09 29.08 -5.64
C LYS A 75 0.06 27.69 -6.26
N PRO A 76 -0.72 27.36 -7.31
CA PRO A 76 -0.76 26.03 -7.90
C PRO A 76 0.55 25.62 -8.59
N GLU A 77 1.44 26.57 -8.87
CA GLU A 77 2.76 26.34 -9.42
C GLU A 77 3.80 25.93 -8.38
N SER A 78 3.53 26.10 -7.07
CA SER A 78 4.52 25.84 -6.03
C SER A 78 4.69 24.34 -5.76
N SER A 79 5.84 23.81 -6.17
CA SER A 79 6.18 22.40 -5.94
C SER A 79 6.36 22.05 -4.46
N LEU A 80 6.90 22.99 -3.69
CA LEU A 80 7.13 22.78 -2.26
C LEU A 80 5.81 22.61 -1.50
N LEU A 81 4.79 23.41 -1.82
CA LEU A 81 3.46 23.29 -1.19
C LEU A 81 2.81 21.95 -1.52
N LYS A 82 2.87 21.52 -2.79
CA LYS A 82 2.36 20.20 -3.21
C LYS A 82 3.10 19.05 -2.55
N TYR A 83 4.41 19.12 -2.45
CA TYR A 83 5.23 18.12 -1.74
C TYR A 83 4.82 17.99 -0.26
N ASN A 84 4.66 19.13 0.42
CA ASN A 84 4.24 19.13 1.82
C ASN A 84 2.83 18.58 2.02
N LEU A 85 1.87 18.95 1.14
CA LEU A 85 0.52 18.40 1.17
C LEU A 85 0.53 16.88 0.91
N ALA A 86 1.35 16.42 -0.03
CA ALA A 86 1.52 14.99 -0.30
C ALA A 86 2.02 14.21 0.93
N ASN A 87 2.94 14.79 1.70
CA ASN A 87 3.42 14.18 2.94
C ASN A 87 2.28 14.07 3.97
N LEU A 88 1.45 15.09 4.12
CA LEU A 88 0.28 14.99 5.01
C LEU A 88 -0.70 13.90 4.55
N TYR A 89 -0.97 13.80 3.25
CA TYR A 89 -1.80 12.74 2.69
C TYR A 89 -1.18 11.35 2.91
N HIS A 90 0.15 11.21 2.80
CA HIS A 90 0.84 9.97 3.17
C HIS A 90 0.54 9.57 4.62
N HIS A 91 0.63 10.52 5.56
CA HIS A 91 0.34 10.28 6.99
C HIS A 91 -1.13 9.95 7.24
N GLN A 92 -2.06 10.56 6.49
CA GLN A 92 -3.48 10.19 6.49
C GLN A 92 -3.77 8.87 5.77
N LYS A 93 -2.73 8.20 5.26
CA LYS A 93 -2.81 6.96 4.47
C LYS A 93 -3.60 7.11 3.16
N LYS A 94 -3.78 8.35 2.69
CA LYS A 94 -4.32 8.74 1.38
C LYS A 94 -3.21 8.65 0.33
N TYR A 95 -2.72 7.43 0.12
CA TYR A 95 -1.51 7.21 -0.69
C TYR A 95 -1.69 7.60 -2.16
N GLN A 96 -2.91 7.50 -2.71
CA GLN A 96 -3.16 7.89 -4.09
C GLN A 96 -3.10 9.40 -4.28
N ASP A 97 -3.74 10.16 -3.39
CA ASP A 97 -3.72 11.62 -3.43
C ASP A 97 -2.28 12.15 -3.25
N ALA A 98 -1.52 11.53 -2.33
CA ALA A 98 -0.11 11.82 -2.16
C ALA A 98 0.71 11.56 -3.44
N GLN A 99 0.46 10.45 -4.14
CA GLN A 99 1.17 10.13 -5.38
C GLN A 99 0.89 11.13 -6.49
N ASN A 100 -0.37 11.52 -6.68
CA ASN A 100 -0.76 12.47 -7.70
C ASN A 100 0.00 13.80 -7.52
N LEU A 101 0.03 14.32 -6.28
CA LEU A 101 0.75 15.54 -5.95
C LEU A 101 2.27 15.41 -6.17
N LEU A 102 2.88 14.30 -5.74
CA LEU A 102 4.33 14.08 -5.95
C LEU A 102 4.68 13.95 -7.44
N GLN A 103 3.78 13.38 -8.25
CA GLN A 103 3.98 13.30 -9.69
C GLN A 103 3.87 14.69 -10.35
N GLU A 104 2.98 15.55 -9.85
CA GLU A 104 2.93 16.97 -10.26
C GLU A 104 4.21 17.71 -9.88
N VAL A 105 4.76 17.48 -8.68
CA VAL A 105 6.06 18.03 -8.25
C VAL A 105 7.17 17.62 -9.20
N LEU A 106 7.24 16.34 -9.59
CA LEU A 106 8.28 15.87 -10.52
C LEU A 106 8.15 16.43 -11.94
N ASN A 107 7.01 17.02 -12.30
CA ASN A 107 6.74 17.59 -13.61
C ASN A 107 6.75 19.14 -13.62
N SER A 108 7.07 19.76 -12.49
CA SER A 108 7.03 21.21 -12.35
C SER A 108 8.27 21.91 -12.91
N LYS A 109 8.15 23.23 -13.12
CA LYS A 109 9.25 24.07 -13.63
C LYS A 109 10.18 24.57 -12.52
N ASP A 110 9.70 24.62 -11.28
CA ASP A 110 10.43 25.03 -10.09
C ASP A 110 11.07 23.84 -9.33
N LEU A 111 11.14 22.66 -9.97
CA LEU A 111 11.71 21.45 -9.39
C LEU A 111 13.22 21.60 -9.17
N ASP A 112 13.63 21.65 -7.90
CA ASP A 112 15.03 21.49 -7.52
C ASP A 112 15.41 20.01 -7.34
N GLN A 113 16.72 19.73 -7.37
CA GLN A 113 17.24 18.36 -7.27
C GLN A 113 16.83 17.67 -5.96
N LYS A 114 16.87 18.38 -4.83
CA LYS A 114 16.59 17.77 -3.52
C LYS A 114 15.11 17.44 -3.40
N LEU A 115 14.25 18.33 -3.89
CA LEU A 115 12.82 18.10 -3.94
C LEU A 115 12.48 16.94 -4.88
N ALA A 116 13.18 16.79 -6.01
CA ALA A 116 13.04 15.64 -6.89
C ALA A 116 13.40 14.32 -6.17
N GLU A 117 14.55 14.27 -5.48
CA GLU A 117 14.96 13.09 -4.71
C GLU A 117 13.95 12.71 -3.63
N ASN A 118 13.52 13.68 -2.84
CA ASN A 118 12.54 13.48 -1.78
C ASN A 118 11.20 13.00 -2.35
N SER A 119 10.78 13.53 -3.50
CA SER A 119 9.54 13.13 -4.15
C SER A 119 9.58 11.70 -4.69
N LEU A 120 10.70 11.30 -5.31
CA LEU A 120 10.93 9.91 -5.73
C LEU A 120 10.91 8.94 -4.55
N PHE A 121 11.57 9.30 -3.44
CA PHE A 121 11.56 8.50 -2.22
C PHE A 121 10.13 8.30 -1.68
N ASN A 122 9.33 9.37 -1.61
CA ASN A 122 7.98 9.32 -1.08
C ASN A 122 7.00 8.61 -2.03
N LEU A 123 7.18 8.71 -3.34
CA LEU A 123 6.44 7.88 -4.32
C LEU A 123 6.72 6.38 -4.09
N GLY A 124 7.99 6.02 -3.95
CA GLY A 124 8.40 4.66 -3.60
C GLY A 124 7.75 4.16 -2.32
N ASN A 125 7.74 4.98 -1.27
CA ASN A 125 7.10 4.66 0.02
C ASN A 125 5.58 4.51 -0.10
N ASN A 126 4.89 5.43 -0.80
CA ASN A 126 3.44 5.39 -0.98
C ASN A 126 2.99 4.10 -1.67
N LEU A 127 3.64 3.75 -2.79
CA LEU A 127 3.36 2.53 -3.54
C LEU A 127 3.65 1.27 -2.73
N TYR A 128 4.76 1.27 -1.97
CA TYR A 128 5.07 0.16 -1.07
C TYR A 128 3.96 -0.03 -0.02
N ARG A 129 3.50 1.05 0.62
CA ARG A 129 2.43 1.00 1.62
C ARG A 129 1.08 0.59 1.04
N GLN A 130 0.76 0.99 -0.18
CA GLN A 130 -0.41 0.47 -0.90
C GLN A 130 -0.28 -1.04 -1.12
N ALA A 131 0.87 -1.49 -1.61
CA ALA A 131 1.13 -2.90 -1.85
C ALA A 131 1.03 -3.76 -0.58
N GLU A 132 1.39 -3.23 0.59
CA GLU A 132 1.22 -3.91 1.88
C GLU A 132 -0.24 -4.07 2.30
N LYS A 133 -1.12 -3.15 1.90
CA LYS A 133 -2.57 -3.22 2.15
C LYS A 133 -3.28 -4.16 1.18
N GLU A 134 -2.71 -4.37 -0.01
CA GLU A 134 -3.26 -5.29 -1.01
C GLU A 134 -3.19 -6.74 -0.54
N LYS A 135 -4.36 -7.36 -0.38
CA LYS A 135 -4.49 -8.77 0.01
C LYS A 135 -4.16 -9.72 -1.14
N GLU A 136 -4.43 -9.29 -2.37
CA GLU A 136 -4.23 -10.08 -3.57
C GLU A 136 -2.80 -9.89 -4.10
N LEU A 137 -2.05 -10.99 -4.18
CA LEU A 137 -0.66 -10.98 -4.67
C LEU A 137 -0.54 -10.35 -6.07
N GLN A 138 -1.57 -10.52 -6.92
CA GLN A 138 -1.59 -9.99 -8.29
C GLN A 138 -1.72 -8.48 -8.34
N LYS A 139 -2.38 -7.88 -7.35
CA LYS A 139 -2.54 -6.42 -7.21
C LYS A 139 -1.35 -5.81 -6.49
N SER A 140 -0.79 -6.51 -5.51
CA SER A 140 0.40 -6.08 -4.76
C SER A 140 1.67 -6.02 -5.62
N LEU A 141 1.88 -7.02 -6.49
CA LEU A 141 3.10 -7.12 -7.30
C LEU A 141 3.38 -5.93 -8.23
N PRO A 142 2.42 -5.42 -9.04
CA PRO A 142 2.66 -4.25 -9.89
C PRO A 142 3.03 -3.01 -9.07
N LEU A 143 2.36 -2.77 -7.93
CA LEU A 143 2.66 -1.65 -7.04
C LEU A 143 4.10 -1.72 -6.48
N LEU A 144 4.56 -2.91 -6.08
CA LEU A 144 5.96 -3.07 -5.64
C LEU A 144 6.95 -2.86 -6.77
N ARG A 145 6.64 -3.29 -7.99
CA ARG A 145 7.51 -3.08 -9.16
C ARG A 145 7.64 -1.59 -9.46
N GLU A 146 6.54 -0.86 -9.40
CA GLU A 146 6.53 0.59 -9.56
C GLU A 146 7.30 1.29 -8.44
N SER A 147 7.08 0.89 -7.18
CA SER A 147 7.86 1.36 -6.03
C SER A 147 9.38 1.17 -6.24
N LEU A 148 9.78 0.00 -6.77
CA LEU A 148 11.18 -0.30 -7.08
C LEU A 148 11.76 0.62 -8.15
N VAL A 149 10.96 1.01 -9.16
CA VAL A 149 11.38 1.94 -10.21
C VAL A 149 11.74 3.30 -9.61
N TYR A 150 10.92 3.83 -8.71
CA TYR A 150 11.19 5.12 -8.06
C TYR A 150 12.44 5.07 -7.16
N TYR A 151 12.61 4.01 -6.37
CA TYR A 151 13.84 3.85 -5.60
C TYR A 151 15.08 3.72 -6.48
N LYS A 152 14.95 3.03 -7.62
CA LYS A 152 16.06 2.92 -8.57
C LYS A 152 16.41 4.28 -9.18
N ASP A 153 15.43 5.06 -9.64
CA ASP A 153 15.69 6.39 -10.21
C ASP A 153 16.36 7.32 -9.19
N LEU A 154 15.91 7.27 -7.94
CA LEU A 154 16.54 7.99 -6.83
C LEU A 154 18.01 7.62 -6.64
N LEU A 155 18.32 6.31 -6.57
CA LEU A 155 19.70 5.84 -6.40
C LEU A 155 20.57 6.18 -7.61
N ASP A 156 20.02 6.10 -8.82
CA ASP A 156 20.73 6.46 -10.05
C ASP A 156 21.06 7.96 -10.09
N ARG A 157 20.20 8.84 -9.52
CA ARG A 157 20.48 10.27 -9.36
C ARG A 157 21.56 10.55 -8.32
N GLN A 158 21.44 9.94 -7.14
CA GLN A 158 22.44 10.07 -6.07
C GLN A 158 23.82 9.60 -6.51
N GLN A 159 23.89 8.46 -7.22
CA GLN A 159 25.15 7.95 -7.74
C GLN A 159 25.81 8.91 -8.74
N ARG A 160 25.03 9.67 -9.53
CA ARG A 160 25.60 10.69 -10.43
C ARG A 160 26.22 11.84 -9.65
N GLU A 161 25.60 12.27 -8.56
CA GLU A 161 26.14 13.33 -7.69
C GLU A 161 27.41 12.88 -6.96
N GLU A 162 27.41 11.65 -6.43
CA GLU A 162 28.58 11.06 -5.76
C GLU A 162 29.79 10.93 -6.69
N ARG A 163 29.61 10.78 -8.01
CA ARG A 163 30.75 10.79 -8.96
C ARG A 163 31.51 12.12 -8.98
N PHE A 164 30.87 13.21 -8.58
CA PHE A 164 31.48 14.55 -8.50
C PHE A 164 31.85 14.95 -7.07
N SER A 165 31.50 14.14 -6.07
CA SER A 165 31.73 14.41 -4.65
C SER A 165 32.65 13.35 -4.05
N SER A 166 33.70 13.76 -3.32
CA SER A 166 34.66 12.83 -2.70
C SER A 166 34.11 12.07 -1.48
N LYS A 167 32.80 12.13 -1.24
CA LYS A 167 32.15 11.63 -0.02
C LYS A 167 31.58 10.23 -0.25
N LYS A 168 32.35 9.21 0.14
CA LYS A 168 31.87 7.82 0.18
C LYS A 168 31.24 7.54 1.55
N THR A 169 29.96 7.18 1.59
CA THR A 169 29.31 6.70 2.82
C THR A 169 29.58 5.22 3.03
N GLU A 170 29.99 4.84 4.24
CA GLU A 170 30.32 3.44 4.61
C GLU A 170 29.08 2.59 4.90
N ASN A 171 27.97 3.22 5.29
CA ASN A 171 26.72 2.54 5.65
C ASN A 171 25.64 2.73 4.58
N PRO A 172 24.77 1.71 4.37
CA PRO A 172 23.69 1.83 3.41
C PRO A 172 22.69 2.88 3.86
N THR A 173 22.27 3.74 2.92
CA THR A 173 21.27 4.78 3.19
C THR A 173 19.87 4.17 3.33
N ASP A 174 18.93 4.88 3.96
CA ASP A 174 17.53 4.45 4.08
C ASP A 174 16.92 4.13 2.70
N GLN A 175 17.30 4.89 1.68
CA GLN A 175 16.91 4.67 0.27
C GLN A 175 17.38 3.30 -0.24
N GLN A 176 18.64 2.95 0.03
CA GLN A 176 19.23 1.67 -0.37
C GLN A 176 18.57 0.50 0.37
N LEU A 177 18.30 0.66 1.67
CA LEU A 177 17.59 -0.35 2.46
C LEU A 177 16.18 -0.58 1.92
N ASN A 178 15.44 0.49 1.61
CA ASN A 178 14.11 0.39 1.02
C ASN A 178 14.13 -0.31 -0.35
N TYR A 179 15.07 0.04 -1.22
CA TYR A 179 15.26 -0.64 -2.51
C TYR A 179 15.47 -2.16 -2.34
N ILE A 180 16.36 -2.55 -1.43
CA ILE A 180 16.64 -3.96 -1.12
C ILE A 180 15.39 -4.66 -0.60
N LEU A 181 14.69 -4.02 0.34
CA LEU A 181 13.46 -4.53 0.94
C LEU A 181 12.37 -4.79 -0.13
N VAL A 182 12.10 -3.81 -1.00
CA VAL A 182 11.11 -3.94 -2.08
C VAL A 182 11.51 -5.05 -3.05
N ARG A 183 12.79 -5.12 -3.44
CA ARG A 183 13.30 -6.18 -4.33
C ARG A 183 13.10 -7.58 -3.73
N GLN A 184 13.40 -7.75 -2.44
CA GLN A 184 13.18 -9.02 -1.74
C GLN A 184 11.69 -9.36 -1.68
N ARG A 185 10.84 -8.37 -1.39
CA ARG A 185 9.39 -8.57 -1.35
C ARG A 185 8.83 -9.01 -2.71
N ILE A 186 9.26 -8.39 -3.81
CA ILE A 186 8.91 -8.81 -5.18
C ILE A 186 9.29 -10.27 -5.41
N LYS A 187 10.53 -10.67 -5.05
CA LYS A 187 11.00 -12.05 -5.21
C LYS A 187 10.08 -13.04 -4.48
N ILE A 188 9.79 -12.77 -3.21
CA ILE A 188 8.88 -13.61 -2.40
C ILE A 188 7.52 -13.73 -3.09
N LEU A 189 6.92 -12.61 -3.50
CA LEU A 189 5.62 -12.62 -4.15
C LEU A 189 5.62 -13.42 -5.45
N MET A 190 6.65 -13.27 -6.30
CA MET A 190 6.77 -14.07 -7.52
C MET A 190 6.86 -15.58 -7.24
N ASP A 191 7.61 -15.98 -6.21
CA ASP A 191 7.73 -17.39 -5.82
C ASP A 191 6.37 -17.94 -5.35
N LEU A 192 5.62 -17.16 -4.56
CA LEU A 192 4.27 -17.52 -4.13
C LEU A 192 3.29 -17.66 -5.31
N LEU A 193 3.37 -16.77 -6.29
CA LEU A 193 2.55 -16.83 -7.49
C LEU A 193 2.86 -18.05 -8.35
N LYS A 194 4.14 -18.37 -8.50
CA LYS A 194 4.58 -19.58 -9.19
C LYS A 194 4.05 -20.82 -8.50
N GLN A 195 4.10 -20.85 -7.16
CA GLN A 195 3.57 -21.95 -6.36
C GLN A 195 2.05 -22.09 -6.52
N GLN A 196 1.29 -20.99 -6.40
CA GLN A 196 -0.17 -21.00 -6.62
C GLN A 196 -0.54 -21.53 -8.01
N LYS A 197 0.18 -21.09 -9.05
CA LYS A 197 -0.06 -21.58 -10.43
C LYS A 197 0.24 -23.07 -10.56
N LYS A 198 1.31 -23.56 -9.93
CA LYS A 198 1.67 -24.99 -9.93
C LYS A 198 0.59 -25.81 -9.22
N GLU A 199 0.13 -25.37 -8.06
CA GLU A 199 -0.93 -26.03 -7.29
C GLU A 199 -2.26 -26.05 -8.06
N ALA A 200 -2.66 -24.93 -8.66
CA ALA A 200 -3.87 -24.87 -9.51
C ALA A 200 -3.78 -25.83 -10.72
N THR A 201 -2.59 -25.95 -11.32
CA THR A 201 -2.36 -26.89 -12.43
C THR A 201 -2.44 -28.34 -11.95
N GLN A 202 -1.80 -28.66 -10.82
CA GLN A 202 -1.86 -29.99 -10.21
C GLN A 202 -3.29 -30.37 -9.85
N GLN A 203 -4.05 -29.44 -9.27
CA GLN A 203 -5.45 -29.62 -8.95
C GLN A 203 -6.28 -29.92 -10.20
N LYS A 204 -6.12 -29.13 -11.28
CA LYS A 204 -6.77 -29.36 -12.56
C LYS A 204 -6.46 -30.76 -13.12
N ASN A 205 -5.20 -31.19 -13.05
CA ASN A 205 -4.78 -32.51 -13.51
C ASN A 205 -5.42 -33.64 -12.68
N ILE A 206 -5.49 -33.49 -11.35
CA ILE A 206 -6.15 -34.46 -10.47
C ILE A 206 -7.64 -34.58 -10.81
N TYR A 207 -8.33 -33.46 -11.05
CA TYR A 207 -9.74 -33.48 -11.47
C TYR A 207 -9.95 -34.13 -12.83
N GLN A 208 -9.09 -33.83 -13.81
CA GLN A 208 -9.14 -34.46 -15.13
C GLN A 208 -8.94 -35.97 -15.05
N LEU A 209 -7.96 -36.43 -14.26
CA LEU A 209 -7.70 -37.84 -14.04
C LEU A 209 -8.89 -38.53 -13.35
N LEU A 210 -9.53 -37.87 -12.38
CA LEU A 210 -10.73 -38.40 -11.74
C LEU A 210 -11.88 -38.60 -12.73
N ILE A 211 -12.08 -37.65 -13.65
CA ILE A 211 -13.12 -37.74 -14.69
C ILE A 211 -12.81 -38.93 -15.62
N GLU A 212 -11.55 -39.05 -16.08
CA GLU A 212 -11.13 -40.12 -16.98
C GLU A 212 -11.30 -41.52 -16.34
N VAL A 213 -10.86 -41.70 -15.10
CA VAL A 213 -10.97 -42.99 -14.40
C VAL A 213 -12.43 -43.34 -14.11
N LYS A 214 -13.28 -42.34 -13.78
CA LYS A 214 -14.73 -42.58 -13.63
C LYS A 214 -15.39 -43.02 -14.93
N LYS A 215 -15.00 -42.43 -16.07
CA LYS A 215 -15.50 -42.84 -17.39
C LYS A 215 -15.12 -44.28 -17.68
N LYS A 216 -13.86 -44.66 -17.46
CA LYS A 216 -13.38 -46.04 -17.60
C LYS A 216 -14.10 -47.03 -16.67
N GLU A 217 -14.38 -46.65 -15.43
CA GLU A 217 -15.19 -47.45 -14.50
C GLU A 217 -16.62 -47.68 -15.03
N GLU A 218 -17.22 -46.68 -15.67
CA GLU A 218 -18.57 -46.80 -16.23
C GLU A 218 -18.58 -47.67 -17.50
N GLU A 219 -17.59 -47.53 -18.38
CA GLU A 219 -17.41 -48.40 -19.54
C GLU A 219 -17.26 -49.87 -19.11
N ILE A 220 -16.43 -50.15 -18.10
CA ILE A 220 -16.27 -51.51 -17.54
C ILE A 220 -17.59 -52.03 -16.94
N ARG A 221 -18.39 -51.17 -16.30
CA ARG A 221 -19.70 -51.56 -15.76
C ARG A 221 -20.66 -51.97 -16.87
N GLN A 222 -20.71 -51.20 -17.95
CA GLN A 222 -21.55 -51.50 -19.12
C GLN A 222 -21.10 -52.82 -19.77
N GLU A 223 -19.80 -53.01 -19.97
CA GLU A 223 -19.26 -54.25 -20.56
C GLU A 223 -19.57 -55.48 -19.69
N LEU A 224 -19.45 -55.36 -18.36
CA LEU A 224 -19.84 -56.42 -17.43
C LEU A 224 -21.34 -56.73 -17.48
N GLN A 225 -22.21 -55.73 -17.69
CA GLN A 225 -23.65 -55.92 -17.86
C GLN A 225 -23.95 -56.66 -19.16
N THR A 226 -23.31 -56.28 -20.27
CA THR A 226 -23.46 -56.97 -21.56
C THR A 226 -23.00 -58.42 -21.49
N LEU A 227 -21.85 -58.68 -20.85
CA LEU A 227 -21.34 -60.06 -20.68
C LEU A 227 -22.29 -60.92 -19.85
N ALA A 228 -23.01 -60.35 -18.88
CA ALA A 228 -23.97 -61.10 -18.07
C ALA A 228 -25.21 -61.58 -18.87
N GLN A 229 -25.52 -60.94 -20.00
CA GLN A 229 -26.65 -61.29 -20.87
C GLN A 229 -26.30 -62.39 -21.89
N GLN A 230 -25.01 -62.70 -22.07
CA GLN A 230 -24.51 -63.67 -23.04
C GLN A 230 -24.12 -64.95 -22.28
N GLY A 231 -24.58 -66.15 -22.69
CA GLY A 231 -24.35 -67.44 -21.99
C GLY A 231 -22.88 -67.80 -21.64
N SER A 232 -22.63 -68.90 -20.93
CA SER A 232 -21.27 -69.18 -20.43
C SER A 232 -20.32 -69.75 -21.51
N SER A 233 -19.09 -69.22 -21.54
CA SER A 233 -17.95 -69.83 -22.23
C SER A 233 -16.68 -69.50 -21.45
N GLN A 234 -15.66 -70.37 -21.52
CA GLN A 234 -14.42 -70.22 -20.77
C GLN A 234 -13.70 -68.89 -21.06
N GLN A 235 -13.72 -68.45 -22.33
CA GLN A 235 -13.14 -67.16 -22.74
C GLN A 235 -13.88 -65.96 -22.13
N ARG A 236 -15.21 -66.00 -22.04
CA ARG A 236 -16.01 -64.93 -21.40
C ARG A 236 -15.73 -64.85 -19.91
N GLU A 237 -15.53 -65.98 -19.24
CA GLU A 237 -15.18 -66.01 -17.82
C GLU A 237 -13.82 -65.36 -17.56
N GLN A 238 -12.82 -65.65 -18.40
CA GLN A 238 -11.51 -65.00 -18.34
C GLN A 238 -11.62 -63.48 -18.54
N LEU A 239 -12.38 -63.02 -19.54
CA LEU A 239 -12.61 -61.60 -19.78
C LEU A 239 -13.32 -60.92 -18.59
N ARG A 240 -14.37 -61.55 -18.06
CA ARG A 240 -15.11 -61.06 -16.88
C ARG A 240 -14.17 -60.87 -15.68
N ASN A 241 -13.31 -61.84 -15.38
CA ASN A 241 -12.36 -61.75 -14.28
C ASN A 241 -11.36 -60.61 -14.50
N ARG A 242 -10.86 -60.43 -15.73
CA ARG A 242 -9.98 -59.30 -16.08
C ARG A 242 -10.67 -57.95 -15.87
N LEU A 243 -11.94 -57.82 -16.26
CA LEU A 243 -12.72 -56.59 -16.08
C LEU A 243 -12.98 -56.30 -14.59
N LEU A 244 -13.27 -57.32 -13.79
CA LEU A 244 -13.43 -57.17 -12.33
C LEU A 244 -12.15 -56.70 -11.64
N THR A 245 -10.98 -57.20 -12.07
CA THR A 245 -9.68 -56.71 -11.57
C THR A 245 -9.48 -55.23 -11.91
N LYS A 246 -9.68 -54.84 -13.19
CA LYS A 246 -9.60 -53.42 -13.60
C LYS A 246 -10.58 -52.53 -12.84
N ARG A 247 -11.79 -53.02 -12.55
CA ARG A 247 -12.80 -52.30 -11.75
C ARG A 247 -12.31 -52.03 -10.33
N ARG A 248 -11.65 -53.02 -9.71
CA ARG A 248 -11.05 -52.86 -8.37
C ARG A 248 -9.99 -51.77 -8.40
N GLU A 249 -9.05 -51.83 -9.36
CA GLU A 249 -7.99 -50.84 -9.56
C GLU A 249 -8.55 -49.43 -9.81
N ASN A 250 -9.58 -49.30 -10.65
CA ASN A 250 -10.25 -48.02 -10.90
C ASN A 250 -10.91 -47.45 -9.65
N ARG A 251 -11.60 -48.29 -8.86
CA ARG A 251 -12.25 -47.86 -7.60
C ARG A 251 -11.23 -47.40 -6.57
N GLU A 252 -10.12 -48.10 -6.42
CA GLU A 252 -9.01 -47.71 -5.55
C GLU A 252 -8.42 -46.37 -6.00
N THR A 253 -8.16 -46.21 -7.30
CA THR A 253 -7.67 -44.95 -7.88
C THR A 253 -8.64 -43.79 -7.63
N ILE A 254 -9.94 -44.01 -7.83
CA ILE A 254 -10.98 -43.00 -7.55
C ILE A 254 -10.98 -42.61 -6.06
N GLN A 255 -10.83 -43.57 -5.15
CA GLN A 255 -10.77 -43.30 -3.71
C GLN A 255 -9.53 -42.44 -3.36
N VAL A 256 -8.36 -42.80 -3.90
CA VAL A 256 -7.12 -42.03 -3.70
C VAL A 256 -7.26 -40.60 -4.24
N LEU A 257 -7.82 -40.44 -5.44
CA LEU A 257 -8.01 -39.11 -6.04
C LEU A 257 -9.02 -38.27 -5.25
N ARG A 258 -10.12 -38.87 -4.79
CA ARG A 258 -11.09 -38.20 -3.90
C ARG A 258 -10.44 -37.75 -2.60
N LYS A 259 -9.61 -38.61 -1.99
CA LYS A 259 -8.88 -38.27 -0.77
C LYS A 259 -7.94 -37.08 -1.01
N LYS A 260 -7.15 -37.09 -2.09
CA LYS A 260 -6.28 -35.97 -2.47
C LYS A 260 -7.05 -34.66 -2.69
N ILE A 261 -8.21 -34.72 -3.34
CA ILE A 261 -9.07 -33.55 -3.55
C ILE A 261 -9.59 -33.03 -2.21
N LEU A 262 -10.05 -33.91 -1.30
CA LEU A 262 -10.51 -33.52 0.03
C LEU A 262 -9.38 -32.89 0.87
N GLU A 263 -8.19 -33.49 0.86
CA GLU A 263 -7.00 -32.95 1.52
C GLU A 263 -6.68 -31.54 1.02
N GLN A 264 -6.76 -31.31 -0.30
CA GLN A 264 -6.53 -29.98 -0.91
C GLN A 264 -7.62 -28.96 -0.57
N MET A 265 -8.87 -29.37 -0.35
CA MET A 265 -9.95 -28.48 0.06
C MET A 265 -9.92 -28.13 1.55
N GLN A 266 -9.36 -29.01 2.39
CA GLN A 266 -9.27 -28.82 3.85
C GLN A 266 -8.05 -28.02 4.29
N THR A 267 -7.02 -27.88 3.45
CA THR A 267 -5.92 -26.97 3.72
C THR A 267 -6.38 -25.54 3.40
N PRO A 268 -6.67 -24.68 4.40
CA PRO A 268 -6.75 -23.26 4.11
C PRO A 268 -5.41 -22.88 3.48
N VAL A 269 -5.46 -22.18 2.34
CA VAL A 269 -4.29 -21.51 1.78
C VAL A 269 -3.95 -20.40 2.77
N ALA A 270 -3.34 -20.77 3.89
CA ALA A 270 -2.86 -19.82 4.87
C ALA A 270 -1.85 -18.98 4.10
N PRO A 271 -2.02 -17.65 4.02
CA PRO A 271 -1.00 -16.81 3.44
C PRO A 271 0.30 -17.19 4.16
N PRO A 272 1.37 -17.51 3.43
CA PRO A 272 2.60 -17.94 4.05
C PRO A 272 2.98 -16.86 5.04
N LYS A 273 2.98 -17.22 6.33
CA LYS A 273 3.42 -16.31 7.38
C LYS A 273 4.78 -15.81 6.92
N ALA A 274 4.93 -14.50 6.76
CA ALA A 274 6.21 -13.88 6.46
C ALA A 274 7.13 -14.12 7.68
N LYS A 275 7.63 -15.35 7.82
CA LYS A 275 8.63 -15.72 8.81
C LYS A 275 9.92 -15.03 8.37
N GLY A 276 10.19 -13.86 8.94
CA GLY A 276 11.52 -13.23 8.82
C GLY A 276 11.54 -11.73 8.55
N LEU A 277 10.44 -11.08 8.18
CA LEU A 277 10.41 -9.63 8.02
C LEU A 277 9.78 -8.98 9.27
N SER A 278 10.44 -9.15 10.41
CA SER A 278 10.25 -8.20 11.51
C SER A 278 11.07 -6.95 11.15
N PRO A 279 10.46 -5.75 11.10
CA PRO A 279 11.21 -4.50 10.96
C PRO A 279 12.32 -4.35 12.01
N ASN A 280 12.17 -4.99 13.17
CA ASN A 280 13.10 -4.93 14.30
C ASN A 280 14.35 -5.83 14.16
N LYS A 281 14.60 -6.45 12.99
CA LYS A 281 15.86 -7.18 12.72
C LYS A 281 16.77 -6.48 11.70
N LEU A 282 16.39 -5.28 11.24
CA LEU A 282 17.16 -4.47 10.29
C LEU A 282 17.53 -3.09 10.87
N ILE A 283 17.46 -2.93 12.19
CA ILE A 283 18.02 -1.77 12.93
C ILE A 283 19.22 -2.28 13.73
#